data_AF-A0A6A6I4Y5-F1
#
_entry.id   AF-A0A6A6I4Y5-F1
#
_cell.length_a   1.000
_cell.length_b   1.000
_cell.length_c   1.000
_cell.angle_alpha   90.00
_cell.angle_beta   90.00
_cell.angle_gamma   90.00
#
_symmetry.space_group_name_H-M   'P 1'
#
loop_
_entity.id
_entity.type
_entity.pdbx_description
1 polymer ?
#
loop_
_entity_poly.entity_id
_entity_poly.type
_entity_poly.pdbx_seq_one_letter_code
_entity_poly.pdbx_strand_id
1 'polypeptide(L)'
;LVRIRLTSLIFCLNKNYIIKVAKTFIVDNFLEYNLDSIEYINNINYKALEVKKIIYKRLEDYSRIIRYFKTSSNRIKLVFIVKEDLENFIRTNTKLL
;
A
#
# COMPACT_ATOMS: atom_id res chain seq x y z
N LEU A 1 -9.23 -4.17 8.93
CA LEU A 1 -7.86 -4.60 9.28
C LEU A 1 -6.86 -3.59 8.70
N VAL A 2 -5.90 -3.13 9.50
CA VAL A 2 -4.80 -2.26 9.03
C VAL A 2 -3.50 -3.08 9.05
N ARG A 3 -2.81 -3.18 7.91
CA ARG A 3 -1.48 -3.81 7.81
C ARG A 3 -0.44 -2.71 7.62
N ILE A 4 0.56 -2.70 8.48
CA ILE A 4 1.69 -1.77 8.40
C ILE A 4 2.78 -2.41 7.55
N ARG A 5 3.26 -1.70 6.53
CA ARG A 5 4.42 -2.09 5.72
C ARG A 5 5.50 -1.02 5.87
N LEU A 6 6.70 -1.33 5.39
CA LEU A 6 7.87 -0.45 5.46
C LEU A 6 7.57 0.98 4.99
N THR A 7 6.97 1.13 3.80
CA THR A 7 6.73 2.43 3.16
C THR A 7 5.25 2.84 3.08
N SER A 8 4.34 2.02 3.58
CA SER A 8 2.91 2.23 3.37
C SER A 8 2.03 1.61 4.45
N LEU A 9 0.86 2.20 4.66
CA LEU A 9 -0.24 1.62 5.40
C LEU A 9 -1.23 1.00 4.43
N ILE A 10 -1.72 -0.20 4.73
CA ILE A 10 -2.74 -0.90 3.95
C ILE A 10 -4.00 -1.00 4.80
N PHE A 11 -5.10 -0.45 4.30
CA PHE A 11 -6.43 -0.53 4.89
C PHE A 11 -7.27 -1.49 4.06
N CYS A 12 -7.74 -2.58 4.65
CA CYS A 12 -8.76 -3.41 4.01
C CYS A 12 -10.12 -2.77 4.27
N LEU A 13 -10.75 -2.22 3.22
CA LEU A 13 -12.11 -1.67 3.30
C LEU A 13 -13.15 -2.77 3.45
N ASN A 14 -13.03 -3.83 2.64
CA ASN A 14 -13.82 -5.05 2.72
C ASN A 14 -13.03 -6.21 2.08
N LYS A 15 -13.65 -7.38 1.87
CA LYS A 15 -12.98 -8.55 1.27
C LYS A 15 -12.41 -8.28 -0.13
N ASN A 16 -12.96 -7.29 -0.83
CA ASN A 16 -12.69 -7.05 -2.24
C ASN A 16 -11.83 -5.81 -2.45
N TYR A 17 -11.71 -4.89 -1.49
CA TYR A 17 -11.00 -3.63 -1.67
C TYR A 17 -9.95 -3.39 -0.60
N ILE A 18 -8.75 -3.02 -1.06
CA ILE A 18 -7.68 -2.50 -0.19
C ILE A 18 -7.28 -1.10 -0.64
N ILE A 19 -7.05 -0.22 0.34
CA ILE A 19 -6.44 1.09 0.14
C ILE A 19 -5.00 1.01 0.63
N LYS A 20 -4.06 1.42 -0.21
CA LYS A 20 -2.67 1.63 0.18
C LYS A 20 -2.35 3.11 0.24
N VAL A 21 -1.80 3.56 1.35
CA VAL A 21 -1.43 4.95 1.60
C VAL A 21 0.06 5.01 1.94
N ALA A 22 0.78 6.02 1.45
CA ALA A 22 2.17 6.23 1.85
C ALA A 22 2.26 6.41 3.39
N LYS A 23 3.26 5.80 4.01
CA LYS A 23 3.50 5.99 5.45
C LYS A 23 4.09 7.39 5.63
N THR A 24 3.42 8.21 6.43
CA THR A 24 3.84 9.58 6.75
C THR A 24 4.15 9.67 8.23
N PHE A 25 5.33 10.20 8.55
CA PHE A 25 5.74 10.53 9.90
C PHE A 25 5.49 12.03 10.11
N ILE A 26 4.78 12.37 11.19
CA ILE A 26 4.56 13.77 11.59
C ILE A 26 5.73 14.16 12.48
N VAL A 27 6.36 15.29 12.15
CA VAL A 27 7.53 15.84 12.85
C VAL A 27 7.33 15.90 14.37
N ASP A 28 6.15 16.35 14.82
CA ASP A 28 5.83 16.52 16.25
C ASP A 28 5.87 15.21 17.04
N ASN A 29 5.73 14.05 16.38
CA ASN A 29 5.80 12.73 17.02
C ASN A 29 7.24 12.20 17.17
N PHE A 30 8.23 12.91 16.61
CA PHE A 30 9.62 12.46 16.53
C PHE A 30 10.57 13.61 16.89
N LEU A 31 10.33 14.24 18.05
CA LEU A 31 11.13 15.36 18.58
C LEU A 31 12.64 15.06 18.68
N GLU A 32 13.03 13.79 18.75
CA GLU A 32 14.43 13.34 18.80
C GLU A 32 15.09 13.21 17.41
N TYR A 33 14.32 13.26 16.32
CA TYR A 33 14.82 13.05 14.96
C TYR A 33 14.96 14.37 14.19
N ASN A 34 16.00 14.46 13.36
CA ASN A 34 16.22 15.61 12.49
C ASN A 34 15.04 15.77 11.49
N LEU A 35 14.51 16.98 11.38
CA LEU A 35 13.46 17.37 10.44
C LEU A 35 13.75 16.91 9.02
N ASP A 36 14.98 17.12 8.55
CA ASP A 36 15.41 16.75 7.20
C ASP A 36 15.30 15.23 6.97
N SER A 37 15.59 14.45 8.00
CA SER A 37 15.53 12.99 7.93
C SER A 37 14.09 12.49 7.83
N ILE A 38 13.16 13.12 8.56
CA ILE A 38 11.73 12.78 8.54
C ILE A 38 11.14 13.14 7.18
N GLU A 39 11.43 14.33 6.67
CA GLU A 39 10.99 14.78 5.35
C GLU A 39 11.54 13.90 4.23
N TYR A 40 12.83 13.54 4.32
CA TYR A 40 13.47 12.61 3.39
C TYR A 40 12.77 11.24 3.35
N ILE A 41 12.50 10.65 4.52
CA ILE A 41 11.80 9.35 4.60
C ILE A 41 10.38 9.46 4.03
N ASN A 42 9.66 10.53 4.36
CA ASN A 42 8.32 10.78 3.81
C ASN A 42 8.37 10.88 2.28
N ASN A 43 9.34 11.61 1.73
CA ASN A 43 9.54 11.72 0.28
C ASN A 43 9.88 10.38 -0.37
N ILE A 44 10.71 9.53 0.25
CA ILE A 44 10.96 8.17 -0.23
C ILE A 44 9.66 7.36 -0.27
N ASN A 45 8.85 7.42 0.80
CA ASN A 45 7.60 6.68 0.88
C ASN A 45 6.61 7.12 -0.21
N TYR A 46 6.54 8.42 -0.51
CA TYR A 46 5.75 8.95 -1.63
C TYR A 46 6.27 8.47 -2.99
N LYS A 47 7.57 8.61 -3.26
CA LYS A 47 8.18 8.16 -4.52
C LYS A 47 7.96 6.66 -4.75
N ALA A 48 8.09 5.85 -3.72
CA ALA A 48 7.84 4.41 -3.80
C ALA A 48 6.38 4.09 -4.19
N LEU A 49 5.42 4.92 -3.79
CA LEU A 49 4.01 4.76 -4.18
C LEU A 49 3.74 5.23 -5.61
N GLU A 50 4.36 6.33 -6.06
CA GLU A 50 4.26 6.78 -7.47
C GLU A 50 4.84 5.75 -8.44
N VAL A 51 6.01 5.17 -8.12
CA VAL A 51 6.59 4.09 -8.95
C VAL A 51 5.62 2.91 -9.06
N LYS A 52 4.96 2.53 -7.95
CA LYS A 52 3.96 1.47 -7.97
C LYS A 52 2.75 1.82 -8.81
N LYS A 53 2.25 3.05 -8.75
CA LYS A 53 1.15 3.53 -9.60
C LYS A 53 1.50 3.37 -11.08
N ILE A 54 2.72 3.74 -11.50
CA ILE A 54 3.19 3.57 -12.88
C ILE A 54 3.22 2.09 -13.27
N ILE A 55 3.78 1.23 -12.40
CA ILE A 55 3.85 -0.21 -12.64
C ILE A 55 2.45 -0.81 -12.80
N TYR A 56 1.53 -0.52 -11.88
CA TYR A 56 0.17 -1.06 -11.95
C TYR A 56 -0.60 -0.56 -13.17
N LYS A 57 -0.42 0.71 -13.57
CA LYS A 57 -1.00 1.23 -14.81
C LYS A 57 -0.51 0.47 -16.04
N ARG A 58 0.79 0.11 -16.08
CA ARG A 58 1.34 -0.73 -17.16
C ARG A 58 0.82 -2.16 -17.18
N LEU A 59 0.30 -2.64 -16.05
CA LEU A 59 -0.13 -4.02 -15.86
C LEU A 59 -1.67 -4.16 -15.83
N GLU A 60 -2.42 -3.10 -16.12
CA GLU A 60 -3.88 -3.03 -15.95
C GLU A 60 -4.65 -4.03 -16.83
N ASP A 61 -4.08 -4.37 -17.99
CA ASP A 61 -4.67 -5.30 -18.96
C ASP A 61 -4.47 -6.79 -18.58
N TYR A 62 -3.59 -7.09 -17.62
CA TYR A 62 -3.33 -8.46 -17.21
C TYR A 62 -4.39 -8.94 -16.22
N SER A 63 -5.26 -9.86 -16.65
CA SER A 63 -6.40 -10.38 -15.89
C SER A 63 -6.06 -11.06 -14.55
N ARG A 64 -4.82 -11.52 -14.37
CA ARG A 64 -4.31 -12.11 -13.13
C ARG A 64 -3.64 -11.10 -12.19
N ILE A 65 -3.43 -9.87 -12.64
CA ILE A 65 -2.81 -8.82 -11.84
C ILE A 65 -3.91 -7.96 -11.22
N ILE A 66 -3.70 -7.58 -9.97
CA ILE A 66 -4.62 -6.74 -9.22
C ILE A 66 -4.80 -5.42 -9.97
N ARG A 67 -6.04 -5.15 -10.39
CA ARG A 67 -6.40 -3.90 -11.06
C ARG A 67 -6.32 -2.72 -10.11
N TYR A 68 -5.75 -1.64 -10.60
CA TYR A 68 -5.63 -0.36 -9.92
C TYR A 68 -6.86 0.50 -10.25
N PHE A 69 -7.56 1.04 -9.23
CA PHE A 69 -8.91 1.62 -9.43
C PHE A 69 -9.03 3.13 -9.20
N LYS A 70 -8.16 3.78 -8.41
CA LYS A 70 -8.21 5.25 -8.22
C LYS A 70 -6.98 5.79 -7.50
N THR A 71 -6.56 7.02 -7.81
CA THR A 71 -5.63 7.84 -7.00
C THR A 71 -6.28 9.13 -6.55
N SER A 72 -5.83 9.64 -5.39
CA SER A 72 -6.02 11.04 -5.02
C SER A 72 -4.67 11.74 -4.91
N SER A 73 -4.58 12.94 -5.46
CA SER A 73 -3.36 13.77 -5.55
C SER A 73 -2.77 14.18 -4.20
N ASN A 74 -3.59 14.42 -3.17
CA ASN A 74 -3.07 15.09 -1.97
C ASN A 74 -2.28 14.17 -1.03
N ARG A 75 -2.47 12.84 -1.10
CA ARG A 75 -1.81 11.84 -0.23
C ARG A 75 -1.93 10.46 -0.87
N ILE A 76 -1.23 10.21 -1.99
CA ILE A 76 -1.35 9.04 -2.89
C ILE A 76 -2.03 7.84 -2.21
N LYS A 77 -3.30 7.61 -2.57
CA LYS A 77 -4.08 6.45 -2.15
C LYS A 77 -4.23 5.55 -3.36
N LEU A 78 -3.84 4.30 -3.27
CA LEU A 78 -4.07 3.31 -4.32
C LEU A 78 -5.20 2.39 -3.86
N VAL A 79 -6.29 2.33 -4.61
CA VAL A 79 -7.39 1.38 -4.36
C VAL A 79 -7.24 0.19 -5.31
N PHE A 80 -7.37 -1.01 -4.77
CA PHE A 80 -7.17 -2.25 -5.50
C PHE A 80 -8.30 -3.24 -5.27
N ILE A 81 -8.65 -4.03 -6.30
CA ILE A 81 -9.59 -5.16 -6.18
C ILE A 81 -8.82 -6.44 -5.87
N VAL A 82 -9.06 -7.04 -4.71
CA VAL A 82 -8.40 -8.27 -4.26
C VAL A 82 -9.39 -9.43 -4.31
N LYS A 83 -8.96 -10.58 -4.85
CA LYS A 83 -9.76 -11.82 -4.84
C LYS A 83 -9.51 -12.65 -3.58
N GLU A 84 -8.26 -12.83 -3.16
CA GLU A 84 -7.91 -13.45 -1.87
C GLU A 84 -6.41 -13.27 -1.56
N ASP A 85 -6.04 -13.33 -0.29
CA ASP A 85 -4.64 -13.30 0.17
C ASP A 85 -4.11 -14.74 0.20
N LEU A 86 -3.15 -15.06 -0.68
CA LEU A 86 -2.67 -16.43 -0.88
C LEU A 86 -2.09 -17.05 0.39
N GLU A 87 -1.35 -16.27 1.18
CA GLU A 87 -0.77 -16.73 2.45
C GLU A 87 -1.86 -17.12 3.44
N ASN A 88 -2.88 -16.28 3.62
CA ASN A 88 -4.05 -16.62 4.41
C ASN A 88 -4.77 -17.85 3.87
N PHE A 89 -4.98 -17.94 2.54
CA PHE A 89 -5.65 -19.08 1.90
C PHE A 89 -4.93 -20.40 2.20
N ILE A 90 -3.60 -20.43 2.08
CA ILE A 90 -2.79 -21.61 2.41
C ILE A 90 -2.95 -21.95 3.90
N ARG A 91 -2.86 -20.94 4.78
CA ARG A 91 -2.96 -21.14 6.23
C ARG A 91 -4.32 -21.65 6.69
N THR A 92 -5.41 -21.29 6.00
CA THR A 92 -6.76 -21.75 6.32
C THR A 92 -7.12 -23.08 5.66
N ASN A 93 -6.46 -23.42 4.55
CA ASN A 93 -6.73 -24.64 3.77
C ASN A 93 -5.61 -25.68 3.86
N THR A 94 -4.78 -25.64 4.91
CA THR A 94 -3.69 -26.60 5.18
C THR A 94 -4.15 -28.05 5.30
N LYS A 95 -5.46 -28.33 5.32
CA LYS A 95 -6.02 -29.69 5.27
C LYS A 95 -6.16 -30.28 3.86
N LEU A 96 -5.81 -29.52 2.81
CA LEU A 96 -5.95 -29.93 1.40
C LEU A 96 -4.60 -30.19 0.69
N LEU A 97 -3.49 -30.20 1.44
CA LEU A 97 -2.16 -30.65 1.00
C LEU A 97 -1.78 -31.90 1.80
#